data_AF-A0A1G1TAC5-F1
#
_entry.id   AF-A0A1G1TAC5-F1
#
_cell.length_a   1.000
_cell.length_b   1.000
_cell.length_c   1.000
_cell.angle_alpha   90.00
_cell.angle_beta   90.00
_cell.angle_gamma   90.00
#
_symmetry.space_group_name_H-M   'P 1'
#
loop_
_entity.id
_entity.type
_entity.pdbx_description
1 polymer ?
#
loop_
_entity_poly.entity_id
_entity_poly.type
_entity_poly.pdbx_seq_one_letter_code
_entity_poly.pdbx_strand_id
1 'polypeptide(L)'
;MMKPRKILTFSISILVGIGLGLLVGMYAGAHFKHVHWGGGQVAALLALLPLAWLVAVGLHELSHALAGVRQGFVLQWFVVGPLMWKKLDGRLRFRWNTNLNTAGGMVLCVPPDDHDLRRRFMAFAAGGPLGSVM
;
A
#
# COMPACT_ATOMS: atom_id res chain seq x y z
N MET A 1 7.68 -31.93 7.66
CA MET A 1 6.95 -32.15 8.93
C MET A 1 7.27 -31.01 9.90
N MET A 2 6.28 -30.18 10.28
CA MET A 2 6.51 -29.02 11.15
C MET A 2 6.81 -29.46 12.58
N LYS A 3 7.80 -28.82 13.24
CA LYS A 3 8.14 -29.12 14.64
C LYS A 3 6.93 -28.83 15.56
N PRO A 4 6.65 -29.65 16.59
CA PRO A 4 5.45 -29.53 17.44
C PRO A 4 5.32 -28.16 18.12
N ARG A 5 6.43 -27.51 18.47
CA ARG A 5 6.45 -26.12 18.97
C ARG A 5 5.89 -25.10 17.97
N LYS A 6 6.16 -25.25 16.68
CA LYS A 6 5.66 -24.34 15.63
C LYS A 6 4.16 -24.51 15.39
N ILE A 7 3.64 -25.74 15.53
CA ILE A 7 2.20 -26.02 15.45
C ILE A 7 1.48 -25.35 16.61
N LEU A 8 2.02 -25.48 17.84
CA LEU A 8 1.46 -24.84 19.02
C LEU A 8 1.42 -23.31 18.89
N THR A 9 2.52 -22.68 18.46
CA THR A 9 2.55 -21.22 18.25
C THR A 9 1.55 -20.78 17.17
N PHE A 10 1.42 -21.54 16.09
CA PHE A 10 0.47 -21.26 15.01
C PHE A 10 -0.99 -21.36 15.50
N SER A 11 -1.33 -22.40 16.26
CA SER A 11 -2.65 -22.57 16.85
C SER A 11 -2.99 -21.46 17.86
N ILE A 12 -2.02 -21.04 18.68
CA ILE A 12 -2.20 -19.91 19.61
C ILE A 12 -2.46 -18.62 18.84
N SER A 13 -1.69 -18.32 17.78
CA SER A 13 -1.91 -17.12 16.96
C SER A 13 -3.29 -17.09 16.31
N ILE A 14 -3.79 -18.25 15.84
CA ILE A 14 -5.16 -18.36 15.30
C ILE A 14 -6.18 -18.08 16.40
N LEU A 15 -6.05 -18.69 17.57
CA LEU A 15 -6.97 -18.48 18.69
C LEU A 15 -6.99 -17.02 19.16
N VAL A 16 -5.82 -16.38 19.24
CA VAL A 16 -5.69 -14.95 19.57
C VAL A 16 -6.34 -14.08 18.49
N GLY A 17 -6.11 -14.39 17.21
CA GLY A 17 -6.73 -13.67 16.09
C GLY A 17 -8.26 -13.78 16.09
N ILE A 18 -8.79 -14.98 16.33
CA ILE A 18 -10.24 -15.21 16.46
C ILE A 18 -10.78 -14.45 17.67
N GLY A 19 -10.12 -14.53 18.83
CA GLY A 19 -10.54 -13.82 20.04
C GLY A 19 -10.59 -12.30 19.87
N LEU A 20 -9.54 -11.72 19.26
CA LEU A 20 -9.50 -10.31 18.91
C LEU A 20 -10.58 -9.93 17.89
N GLY A 21 -10.76 -10.73 16.84
CA GLY A 21 -11.79 -10.49 15.83
C GLY A 21 -13.21 -10.49 16.41
N LEU A 22 -13.51 -11.42 17.31
CA LEU A 22 -14.79 -11.50 18.01
C LEU A 22 -15.00 -10.32 18.95
N LEU A 23 -13.98 -9.94 19.73
CA LEU A 23 -14.05 -8.77 20.63
C LEU A 23 -14.30 -7.47 19.85
N VAL A 24 -13.56 -7.25 18.76
CA VAL A 24 -13.76 -6.09 17.87
C VAL A 24 -15.15 -6.13 17.25
N GLY A 25 -15.61 -7.30 16.77
CA GLY A 25 -16.94 -7.47 16.20
C GLY A 25 -18.07 -7.20 17.20
N MET A 26 -17.93 -7.64 18.46
CA MET A 26 -18.89 -7.39 19.53
C MET A 26 -18.91 -5.91 19.94
N TYR A 27 -17.74 -5.28 20.06
CA TYR A 27 -17.62 -3.86 20.38
C TYR A 27 -18.20 -2.99 19.26
N ALA A 28 -17.79 -3.24 18.01
CA ALA A 28 -18.35 -2.58 16.84
C ALA A 28 -19.87 -2.81 16.76
N GLY A 29 -20.34 -4.04 16.91
CA GLY A 29 -21.77 -4.37 16.92
C GLY A 29 -22.53 -3.64 18.04
N ALA A 30 -21.96 -3.50 19.23
CA ALA A 30 -22.57 -2.76 20.33
C ALA A 30 -22.68 -1.25 20.05
N HIS A 31 -21.69 -0.66 19.37
CA HIS A 31 -21.67 0.77 19.03
C HIS A 31 -22.42 1.12 17.73
N PHE A 32 -22.51 0.19 16.78
CA PHE A 32 -23.19 0.39 15.48
C PHE A 32 -24.62 -0.17 15.45
N LYS A 33 -25.15 -0.67 16.57
CA LYS A 33 -26.51 -1.24 16.71
C LYS A 33 -27.65 -0.34 16.24
N HIS A 34 -27.43 0.96 16.15
CA HIS A 34 -28.41 1.95 15.70
C HIS A 34 -28.14 2.52 14.30
N VAL A 35 -27.12 2.03 13.59
CA VAL A 35 -26.82 2.50 12.24
C VAL A 35 -27.54 1.60 11.23
N HIS A 36 -28.75 2.02 10.84
CA HIS A 36 -29.45 1.45 9.71
C HIS A 36 -28.86 2.04 8.43
N TRP A 37 -27.97 1.29 7.78
CA TRP A 37 -27.44 1.64 6.48
C TRP A 37 -28.47 1.27 5.40
N GLY A 38 -28.99 2.26 4.69
CA GLY A 38 -29.75 2.02 3.47
C GLY A 38 -28.88 1.35 2.40
N GLY A 39 -29.48 0.57 1.50
CA GLY A 39 -28.75 -0.15 0.44
C GLY A 39 -27.87 0.77 -0.42
N GLY A 40 -28.31 2.00 -0.67
CA GLY A 40 -27.51 3.02 -1.37
C GLY A 40 -26.26 3.46 -0.60
N GLN A 41 -26.32 3.54 0.74
CA GLN A 41 -25.17 3.90 1.56
C GLN A 41 -24.14 2.77 1.61
N VAL A 42 -24.60 1.51 1.68
CA VAL A 42 -23.72 0.34 1.57
C VAL A 42 -23.04 0.30 0.21
N ALA A 43 -23.79 0.49 -0.87
CA ALA A 43 -23.23 0.55 -2.23
C ALA A 43 -22.21 1.69 -2.37
N ALA A 44 -22.48 2.87 -1.82
CA ALA A 44 -21.56 3.99 -1.82
C ALA A 44 -20.27 3.69 -1.05
N LEU A 45 -20.35 3.08 0.14
CA LEU A 45 -19.17 2.66 0.91
C LEU A 45 -18.33 1.63 0.15
N LEU A 46 -18.97 0.63 -0.45
CA LEU A 46 -18.28 -0.38 -1.25
C LEU A 46 -17.60 0.24 -2.47
N ALA A 47 -18.24 1.21 -3.13
CA ALA A 47 -17.65 1.96 -4.23
C ALA A 47 -16.49 2.88 -3.77
N LEU A 48 -16.52 3.34 -2.52
CA LEU A 48 -15.46 4.17 -1.95
C LEU A 48 -14.19 3.37 -1.66
N LEU A 49 -14.30 2.07 -1.36
CA LEU A 49 -13.15 1.22 -0.99
C LEU A 49 -12.05 1.19 -2.07
N PRO A 50 -12.33 0.93 -3.35
CA PRO A 50 -11.32 1.00 -4.41
C PRO A 50 -10.69 2.38 -4.54
N LEU A 51 -11.47 3.44 -4.37
CA LEU A 51 -10.98 4.82 -4.44
C LEU A 51 -10.04 5.12 -3.27
N ALA A 52 -10.44 4.75 -2.05
CA ALA A 52 -9.63 4.91 -0.85
C ALA A 52 -8.31 4.12 -0.97
N TRP A 53 -8.38 2.90 -1.51
CA TRP A 53 -7.20 2.08 -1.79
C TRP A 53 -6.27 2.73 -2.83
N LEU A 54 -6.80 3.26 -3.93
CA LEU A 54 -6.01 3.98 -4.93
C LEU A 54 -5.31 5.21 -4.34
N VAL A 55 -6.00 5.96 -3.48
CA VAL A 55 -5.41 7.12 -2.79
C VAL A 55 -4.31 6.65 -1.83
N ALA A 56 -4.55 5.63 -1.02
CA ALA A 56 -3.58 5.13 -0.05
C ALA A 56 -2.30 4.61 -0.73
N VAL A 57 -2.44 3.75 -1.76
CA VAL A 57 -1.31 3.27 -2.56
C VAL A 57 -0.65 4.42 -3.31
N GLY A 58 -1.44 5.35 -3.85
CA GLY A 58 -0.93 6.53 -4.54
C GLY A 58 -0.03 7.38 -3.66
N LEU A 59 -0.44 7.65 -2.42
CA LEU A 59 0.35 8.39 -1.44
C LEU A 59 1.63 7.62 -1.04
N HIS A 60 1.53 6.31 -0.83
CA HIS A 60 2.68 5.45 -0.52
C HIS A 60 3.74 5.47 -1.63
N GLU A 61 3.31 5.26 -2.87
CA GLU A 61 4.21 5.25 -4.01
C GLU A 61 4.73 6.67 -4.31
N LEU A 62 3.89 7.70 -4.17
CA LEU A 62 4.30 9.09 -4.40
C LEU A 62 5.40 9.50 -3.43
N SER A 63 5.33 9.10 -2.17
CA SER A 63 6.38 9.44 -1.20
C SER A 63 7.69 8.71 -1.46
N HIS A 64 7.66 7.47 -1.98
CA HIS A 64 8.86 6.83 -2.55
C HIS A 64 9.44 7.66 -3.70
N ALA A 65 8.62 8.06 -4.67
CA ALA A 65 9.06 8.84 -5.81
C ALA A 65 9.66 10.20 -5.39
N LEU A 66 8.99 10.93 -4.49
CA LEU A 66 9.46 12.21 -3.97
C LEU A 66 10.76 12.06 -3.18
N ALA A 67 10.89 11.03 -2.34
CA ALA A 67 12.12 10.76 -1.63
C ALA A 67 13.26 10.43 -2.60
N GLY A 68 13.02 9.58 -3.60
CA GLY A 68 14.00 9.23 -4.62
C GLY A 68 14.48 10.44 -5.42
N VAL A 69 13.55 11.27 -5.93
CA VAL A 69 13.87 12.49 -6.67
C VAL A 69 14.67 13.48 -5.81
N ARG A 70 14.33 13.64 -4.52
CA ARG A 70 15.11 14.46 -3.58
C ARG A 70 16.53 13.94 -3.35
N GLN A 71 16.74 12.64 -3.44
CA GLN A 71 18.07 12.02 -3.40
C GLN A 71 18.77 12.02 -4.78
N GLY A 72 18.21 12.69 -5.79
CA GLY A 72 18.77 12.78 -7.14
C GLY A 72 18.54 11.54 -8.01
N PHE A 73 17.65 10.62 -7.62
CA PHE A 73 17.31 9.47 -8.46
C PHE A 73 16.40 9.88 -9.61
N VAL A 74 16.54 9.17 -10.73
CA VAL A 74 15.72 9.39 -11.92
C VAL A 74 14.50 8.48 -11.86
N LEU A 75 13.32 9.08 -11.71
CA LEU A 75 12.05 8.36 -11.78
C LEU A 75 11.87 7.77 -13.20
N GLN A 76 11.77 6.46 -13.28
CA GLN A 76 11.48 5.72 -14.50
C GLN A 76 10.01 5.35 -14.56
N TRP A 77 9.50 4.63 -13.57
CA TRP A 77 8.14 4.11 -13.56
C TRP A 77 7.42 4.54 -12.28
N PHE A 78 6.16 4.89 -12.42
CA PHE A 78 5.27 5.25 -11.32
C PHE A 78 3.90 4.62 -11.60
N VAL A 79 3.49 3.65 -10.78
CA VAL A 79 2.28 2.84 -10.98
C VAL A 79 1.43 2.88 -9.72
N VAL A 80 0.13 3.16 -9.89
CA VAL A 80 -0.88 3.18 -8.83
C VAL A 80 -2.15 2.51 -9.38
N GLY A 81 -2.38 1.25 -9.04
CA GLY A 81 -3.52 0.50 -9.58
C GLY A 81 -3.48 0.41 -11.12
N PRO A 82 -4.55 0.86 -11.82
CA PRO A 82 -4.59 0.86 -13.27
C PRO A 82 -3.82 2.06 -13.88
N LEU A 83 -3.40 3.03 -13.08
CA LEU A 83 -2.72 4.23 -13.55
C LEU A 83 -1.22 3.99 -13.60
N MET A 84 -0.59 4.22 -14.75
CA MET A 84 0.85 4.06 -14.92
C MET A 84 1.45 5.25 -15.65
N TRP A 85 2.57 5.74 -15.15
CA TRP A 85 3.43 6.68 -15.85
C TRP A 85 4.79 6.03 -16.04
N LYS A 86 5.25 6.03 -17.29
CA LYS A 86 6.55 5.48 -17.67
C LYS A 86 7.35 6.54 -18.39
N LYS A 87 8.61 6.69 -18.02
CA LYS A 87 9.56 7.54 -18.73
C LYS A 87 9.92 6.87 -20.06
N LEU A 88 9.59 7.53 -21.16
CA LEU A 88 9.97 7.18 -22.53
C LEU A 88 10.55 8.43 -23.20
N ASP A 89 11.71 8.29 -23.84
CA ASP A 89 12.40 9.38 -24.53
C ASP A 89 12.61 10.61 -23.63
N GLY A 90 12.95 10.37 -22.36
CA GLY A 90 13.16 11.42 -21.37
C GLY A 90 11.90 12.04 -20.76
N ARG A 91 10.69 11.68 -21.23
CA ARG A 91 9.42 12.26 -20.75
C ARG A 91 8.54 11.21 -20.07
N LEU A 92 7.87 11.58 -18.98
CA LEU A 92 6.85 10.74 -18.35
C LEU A 92 5.62 10.72 -19.25
N ARG A 93 5.24 9.52 -19.72
CA ARG A 93 4.04 9.29 -20.51
C ARG A 93 3.07 8.43 -19.73
N PHE A 94 1.82 8.87 -19.69
CA PHE A 94 0.73 8.10 -19.12
C PHE A 94 0.43 6.88 -19.99
N ARG A 95 0.17 5.74 -19.33
CA ARG A 95 -0.29 4.48 -19.91
C ARG A 95 -1.23 3.80 -18.91
N TRP A 96 -2.08 2.92 -19.43
CA TRP A 96 -2.86 2.03 -18.59
C TRP A 96 -2.02 0.84 -18.14
N ASN A 97 -2.03 0.57 -16.85
CA ASN A 97 -1.44 -0.66 -16.31
C ASN A 97 -2.42 -1.82 -16.52
N THR A 98 -2.04 -2.76 -17.37
CA THR A 98 -2.79 -4.00 -17.60
C THR A 98 -2.28 -5.17 -16.77
N ASN A 99 -1.19 -4.99 -16.02
CA ASN A 99 -0.56 -6.02 -15.23
C ASN A 99 -0.99 -5.93 -13.76
N LEU A 100 -1.69 -6.96 -13.28
CA LEU A 100 -2.15 -7.06 -11.89
C LEU A 100 -1.00 -7.11 -10.88
N ASN A 101 0.16 -7.68 -11.25
CA ASN A 101 1.30 -7.77 -10.33
C ASN A 101 1.88 -6.40 -9.99
N THR A 102 1.77 -5.43 -10.90
CA THR A 102 2.24 -4.05 -10.66
C THR A 102 1.12 -3.12 -10.23
N ALA A 103 -0.13 -3.60 -10.21
CA ALA A 103 -1.28 -2.80 -9.81
C ALA A 103 -1.28 -2.48 -8.31
N GLY A 104 -0.61 -3.26 -7.48
CA GLY A 104 -0.46 -3.01 -6.04
C GLY A 104 0.28 -1.73 -5.67
N GLY A 105 0.88 -1.04 -6.64
CA GLY A 105 1.81 0.06 -6.42
C GLY A 105 3.20 -0.35 -6.88
N MET A 106 3.86 0.50 -7.67
CA MET A 106 5.27 0.31 -8.03
C MET A 106 5.93 1.63 -8.40
N VAL A 107 7.06 1.90 -7.75
CA VAL A 107 7.97 2.97 -8.13
C VAL A 107 9.35 2.44 -8.46
N LEU A 108 9.81 2.82 -9.65
CA LEU A 108 11.18 2.54 -10.10
C LEU A 108 11.94 3.85 -10.23
N CYS A 109 12.90 4.06 -9.33
CA CYS A 109 13.84 5.17 -9.36
C CYS A 109 15.25 4.60 -9.57
N VAL A 110 15.97 5.12 -10.56
CA VAL A 110 17.33 4.67 -10.88
C VAL A 110 18.33 5.72 -10.39
N PRO A 111 19.31 5.33 -9.54
CA PRO A 111 20.37 6.23 -9.11
C PRO A 111 21.33 6.53 -10.28
N PRO A 112 21.79 7.79 -10.43
CA PRO A 112 22.73 8.16 -11.49
C PRO A 112 24.17 7.71 -11.23
N ASP A 113 24.53 7.50 -9.96
CA ASP A 113 25.86 7.14 -9.48
C ASP A 113 25.75 6.30 -8.20
N ASP A 114 26.88 5.79 -7.71
CA ASP A 114 27.00 4.97 -6.49
C ASP A 114 27.43 5.78 -5.26
N HIS A 115 27.52 7.10 -5.36
CA HIS A 115 27.92 7.95 -4.24
C HIS A 115 26.84 7.96 -3.14
N ASP A 116 27.24 7.61 -1.91
CA ASP A 116 26.35 7.50 -0.75
C ASP A 116 25.09 6.66 -1.01
N LEU A 117 25.19 5.69 -1.92
CA LEU A 117 24.06 4.97 -2.48
C LEU A 117 23.19 4.35 -1.40
N ARG A 118 23.81 3.72 -0.38
CA ARG A 118 23.11 3.11 0.75
C ARG A 118 22.23 4.12 1.50
N ARG A 119 22.75 5.30 1.82
CA ARG A 119 22.01 6.33 2.56
C ARG A 119 20.85 6.87 1.73
N ARG A 120 21.09 7.13 0.45
CA ARG A 120 20.07 7.62 -0.50
C ARG A 120 18.97 6.59 -0.73
N PHE A 121 19.32 5.31 -0.86
CA PHE A 121 18.34 4.23 -0.94
C PHE A 121 17.55 4.05 0.35
N MET A 122 18.17 4.21 1.52
CA MET A 122 17.41 4.17 2.78
C MET A 122 16.38 5.30 2.83
N ALA A 123 16.73 6.52 2.41
CA ALA A 123 15.79 7.63 2.35
C ALA A 123 14.66 7.36 1.32
N PHE A 124 14.99 6.82 0.14
CA PHE A 124 14.01 6.38 -0.85
C PHE A 124 13.05 5.32 -0.28
N ALA A 125 13.58 4.27 0.36
CA ALA A 125 12.80 3.18 0.93
C ALA A 125 11.94 3.62 2.13
N ALA A 126 12.44 4.56 2.94
CA ALA A 126 11.68 5.13 4.05
C ALA A 126 10.55 6.05 3.57
N GLY A 127 10.64 6.59 2.36
CA GLY A 127 9.64 7.49 1.77
C GLY A 127 8.23 6.90 1.83
N GLY A 128 8.05 5.66 1.34
CA GLY A 128 6.75 4.97 1.31
C GLY A 128 6.05 4.94 2.67
N PRO A 129 6.60 4.24 3.67
CA PRO A 129 6.02 4.16 5.00
C PRO A 129 5.75 5.53 5.64
N LEU A 130 6.66 6.50 5.51
CA LEU A 130 6.48 7.82 6.09
C LEU A 130 5.34 8.60 5.41
N GLY A 131 5.17 8.43 4.09
CA GLY A 131 4.08 9.07 3.34
C GLY A 131 2.71 8.42 3.55
N SER A 132 2.66 7.15 3.94
CA SER A 132 1.39 6.46 4.24
C SER A 132 0.80 6.79 5.61
N VAL A 133 1.63 7.29 6.53
CA VAL A 133 1.20 7.62 7.91
C VAL A 133 0.73 9.08 8.02
N MET A 134 1.04 9.92 7.03
CA MET A 134 0.64 11.33 6.94
C MET A 134 -0.77 11.52 6.38
#